data_AF-A0A7V5YGA8-F1
#
_entry.id   AF-A0A7V5YGA8-F1
#
_cell.length_a   1.000
_cell.length_b   1.000
_cell.length_c   1.000
_cell.angle_alpha   90.00
_cell.angle_beta   90.00
_cell.angle_gamma   90.00
#
_symmetry.space_group_name_H-M   'P 1'
#
loop_
_entity.id
_entity.type
_entity.pdbx_description
1 polymer ?
#
loop_
_entity_poly.entity_id
_entity_poly.type
_entity_poly.pdbx_seq_one_letter_code
_entity_poly.pdbx_strand_id
1 'polypeptide(L)' 'MKSDLQIAQEAKLKPITQIAAEAGINEDELEPFGKWKAKVKLDILERLKDRPDGKYIDVT' A
#
# COMPACT_ATOMS: atom_id res chain seq x y z
N MET A 1 -16.80 25.34 3.87
CA MET A 1 -16.34 24.08 3.25
C MET A 1 -14.83 24.05 3.35
N LYS A 2 -14.22 22.91 3.68
CA LYS A 2 -12.76 22.79 3.75
C LYS A 2 -12.19 22.65 2.34
N SER A 3 -10.95 23.08 2.13
CA SER A 3 -10.21 22.75 0.89
C SER A 3 -9.67 21.32 0.94
N ASP A 4 -9.38 20.74 -0.22
CA ASP A 4 -8.80 19.38 -0.32
C ASP A 4 -7.50 19.25 0.48
N LEU A 5 -6.67 20.30 0.48
CA LEU A 5 -5.44 20.34 1.27
C LEU A 5 -5.72 20.26 2.77
N GLN A 6 -6.72 21.01 3.26
CA GLN A 6 -7.11 20.96 4.67
C GLN A 6 -7.62 19.57 5.06
N ILE A 7 -8.42 18.93 4.19
CA ILE A 7 -8.92 17.58 4.41
C ILE A 7 -7.75 16.58 4.46
N ALA A 8 -6.80 16.67 3.54
CA ALA A 8 -5.63 15.78 3.50
C ALA A 8 -4.72 15.96 4.73
N GLN A 9 -4.53 17.19 5.22
CA GLN A 9 -3.69 17.49 6.38
C GLN A 9 -4.32 17.01 7.71
N GLU A 10 -5.64 16.96 7.80
CA GLU A 10 -6.36 16.47 9.00
C GLU A 10 -6.43 14.94 9.09
N ALA A 11 -6.07 14.23 8.02
CA ALA A 11 -6.12 12.78 7.97
C ALA A 11 -5.16 12.13 9.00
N LYS A 12 -5.67 11.15 9.76
CA LYS A 12 -4.84 10.31 10.62
C LYS A 12 -4.25 9.16 9.82
N LEU A 13 -3.02 9.35 9.33
CA LEU A 13 -2.33 8.35 8.51
C LEU A 13 -1.94 7.12 9.35
N LYS A 14 -2.19 5.93 8.82
CA LYS A 14 -1.57 4.68 9.29
C LYS A 14 -0.14 4.59 8.76
N PRO A 15 0.84 4.07 9.53
CA PRO A 15 2.18 3.81 9.02
C PRO A 15 2.13 2.89 7.79
N ILE A 16 3.00 3.14 6.80
CA ILE A 16 3.01 2.35 5.57
C ILE A 16 3.29 0.86 5.82
N THR A 17 4.05 0.54 6.86
CA THR A 17 4.33 -0.83 7.30
C THR A 17 3.08 -1.54 7.81
N GLN A 18 2.18 -0.83 8.49
CA GLN A 18 0.89 -1.38 8.93
C GLN A 18 0.00 -1.69 7.71
N ILE A 19 -0.07 -0.77 6.73
CA ILE A 19 -0.86 -0.98 5.50
C ILE A 19 -0.32 -2.18 4.71
N ALA A 20 1.00 -2.30 4.59
CA ALA A 20 1.64 -3.43 3.90
C ALA A 20 1.29 -4.77 4.56
N ALA A 21 1.35 -4.85 5.89
CA ALA A 21 0.97 -6.04 6.65
C ALA A 21 -0.53 -6.39 6.46
N GLU A 22 -1.42 -5.40 6.52
CA GLU A 22 -2.86 -5.58 6.25
C GLU A 22 -3.12 -6.10 4.81
N ALA A 23 -2.26 -5.74 3.85
CA ALA A 23 -2.32 -6.22 2.47
C ALA A 23 -1.58 -7.55 2.22
N GLY A 24 -0.93 -8.14 3.23
CA GLY A 24 -0.18 -9.39 3.10
C GLY A 24 1.18 -9.28 2.38
N ILE A 25 1.77 -8.08 2.37
CA ILE A 25 3.15 -7.80 1.95
C ILE A 25 4.06 -8.02 3.15
N ASN A 26 5.10 -8.84 2.99
CA ASN A 26 6.03 -9.13 4.07
C ASN A 26 7.02 -7.97 4.27
N GLU A 27 7.62 -7.89 5.46
CA GLU A 27 8.55 -6.80 5.81
C GLU A 27 9.80 -6.77 4.91
N ASP A 28 10.31 -7.94 4.51
CA ASP A 28 11.46 -8.10 3.64
C ASP A 28 11.16 -7.75 2.17
N GLU A 29 9.90 -7.67 1.78
CA GLU A 29 9.42 -7.29 0.44
C GLU A 29 9.15 -5.77 0.33
N LEU A 30 9.27 -5.04 1.44
CA LEU A 30 8.94 -3.62 1.54
C LEU A 30 10.22 -2.78 1.71
N GLU A 31 10.32 -1.68 0.96
CA GLU A 31 11.40 -0.70 1.11
C GLU A 31 10.81 0.67 1.51
N PRO A 32 10.80 1.04 2.81
CA PRO A 32 10.21 2.28 3.29
C PRO A 32 11.01 3.55 2.92
N PHE A 33 10.28 4.61 2.54
CA PHE A 33 10.82 5.95 2.31
C PHE A 33 10.16 6.94 3.28
N GLY A 34 10.57 6.85 4.55
CA GLY A 34 9.89 7.52 5.66
C GLY A 34 8.67 6.73 6.14
N LYS A 35 7.75 7.40 6.87
CA LYS A 35 6.67 6.72 7.59
C LYS A 35 5.46 6.32 6.73
N TRP A 36 5.27 6.97 5.59
CA TRP A 36 3.97 6.97 4.88
C TRP A 36 4.02 6.45 3.45
N LYS A 37 5.20 6.07 2.95
CA LYS A 37 5.38 5.59 1.57
C LYS A 37 6.52 4.58 1.50
N ALA A 38 6.43 3.65 0.56
CA ALA A 38 7.38 2.57 0.37
C ALA A 38 7.38 2.11 -1.09
N LYS A 39 8.42 1.40 -1.51
CA LYS A 39 8.41 0.56 -2.71
C LYS A 39 8.14 -0.89 -2.31
N VAL A 40 7.52 -1.65 -3.20
CA VAL A 40 7.36 -3.10 -3.09
C VAL A 40 8.38 -3.74 -4.03
N LYS A 41 9.16 -4.68 -3.52
CA LYS A 41 10.12 -5.45 -4.32
C LYS A 41 9.36 -6.42 -5.23
N LEU A 42 9.91 -6.67 -6.43
CA LEU A 42 9.24 -7.50 -7.43
C LEU A 42 9.34 -9.01 -7.17
N ASP A 43 10.26 -9.43 -6.28
CA ASP A 43 10.40 -10.81 -5.81
C ASP A 43 9.13 -11.36 -5.15
N ILE A 44 8.25 -10.48 -4.64
CA ILE A 44 6.91 -10.84 -4.15
C ILE A 44 6.10 -11.64 -5.19
N LEU A 45 6.30 -11.39 -6.48
CA LEU A 45 5.57 -12.09 -7.55
C LEU A 45 5.88 -13.59 -7.57
N GLU A 46 7.09 -13.99 -7.21
CA GLU A 46 7.48 -15.41 -7.12
C GLU A 46 6.74 -16.13 -5.99
N ARG A 47 6.52 -15.45 -4.86
CA ARG A 47 5.75 -15.98 -3.72
C ARG A 47 4.26 -16.07 -4.05
N LEU A 48 3.76 -15.12 -4.83
CA LEU A 48 2.33 -14.99 -5.14
C LEU A 48 1.90 -15.71 -6.42
N LYS A 49 2.83 -16.31 -7.18
CA LYS A 49 2.59 -16.90 -8.51
C LYS A 49 1.42 -17.90 -8.60
N ASP A 50 1.14 -18.62 -7.52
CA ASP A 50 0.10 -19.66 -7.46
C ASP A 50 -1.22 -19.14 -6.87
N ARG A 51 -1.29 -17.85 -6.49
CA ARG A 51 -2.53 -17.25 -5.99
C ARG A 51 -3.44 -16.85 -7.15
N PRO A 52 -4.76 -17.07 -7.05
CA PRO A 52 -5.69 -16.58 -8.05
C PRO A 52 -5.71 -15.05 -8.07
N ASP A 53 -5.88 -14.49 -9.26
CA ASP A 53 -6.04 -13.05 -9.44
C ASP A 53 -7.27 -12.51 -8.69
N GLY A 54 -7.12 -11.29 -8.18
CA GLY A 54 -8.22 -10.53 -7.60
C GLY A 54 -9.25 -10.09 -8.64
N LYS A 55 -10.33 -9.45 -8.20
CA LYS A 55 -11.30 -8.84 -9.11
C LYS A 55 -10.72 -7.55 -9.69
N TYR A 56 -10.69 -7.46 -11.01
CA TYR A 56 -10.30 -6.25 -11.74
C TYR A 56 -11.55 -5.42 -12.05
N ILE A 57 -11.55 -4.15 -11.63
CA ILE A 57 -12.63 -3.19 -11.85
C ILE A 57 -12.03 -1.97 -12.56
N ASP A 58 -12.47 -1.70 -13.78
CA ASP A 58 -12.08 -0.54 -14.57
C ASP A 58 -13.09 0.61 -14.37
N VAL A 59 -12.60 1.81 -14.06
CA VAL A 59 -13.42 3.01 -13.82
C VAL A 59 -13.10 4.02 -14.92
N THR A 60 -14.06 4.22 -15.83
CA THR A 60 -13.99 5.17 -16.95
C THR A 60 -15.11 6.19 -16.92
#